data_AF-A0A809QUB1-F1
#
_entry.id   AF-A0A809QUB1-F1
#
_cell.length_a   1.000
_cell.length_b   1.000
_cell.length_c   1.000
_cell.angle_alpha   90.00
_cell.angle_beta   90.00
_cell.angle_gamma   90.00
#
_symmetry.space_group_name_H-M   'P 1'
#
loop_
_entity.id
_entity.type
_entity.pdbx_description
1 polymer ?
#
loop_
_entity_poly.entity_id
_entity_poly.type
_entity_poly.pdbx_seq_one_letter_code
_entity_poly.pdbx_strand_id
1 'polypeptide(L)'
;MANNDTKQNKSSNEMSNRVSNYWKYFLLILSGIALVAGIGYLLCGFTANGTALAVLGMAISVLAIPERFDSFKALGFEAKLREVKNDLHDQLKAEFLESSRIHANFLFQQLSLLGRRETEPRVQSLEKAKRIFNHLSDIGMSAEELEEVSKPWHRSVFIDLISPADKAIHACLSLLTQHLVELQRSGADNSEAIKLTEQAIAIRGKMLSMFNVEPEDWLKSMQEVLLAIRGANLGEAQSHFNDSFGEAESSLGYAQDYWKTKALKNEAYWKALVTPDNEIWQQFSNSV
;
A
#
# COMPACT_ATOMS: atom_id res chain seq x y z
N MET A 1 -35.75 6.27 59.57
CA MET A 1 -35.63 6.88 58.23
C MET A 1 -34.94 5.89 57.27
N ALA A 2 -35.56 4.74 56.97
CA ALA A 2 -34.92 3.68 56.16
C ALA A 2 -35.87 3.06 55.09
N ASN A 3 -36.97 3.73 54.76
CA ASN A 3 -38.03 3.17 53.90
C ASN A 3 -38.30 3.98 52.61
N ASN A 4 -37.54 5.07 52.38
CA ASN A 4 -37.67 5.88 51.16
C ASN A 4 -36.69 5.48 50.05
N ASP A 5 -35.51 4.95 50.40
CA ASP A 5 -34.47 4.61 49.41
C ASP A 5 -34.82 3.36 48.56
N THR A 6 -35.60 2.42 49.13
CA THR A 6 -36.07 1.23 48.41
C THR A 6 -37.15 1.53 47.37
N LYS A 7 -37.95 2.60 47.54
CA LYS A 7 -38.95 3.02 46.55
C LYS A 7 -38.32 3.72 45.34
N GLN A 8 -37.26 4.51 45.55
CA GLN A 8 -36.56 5.18 44.44
C GLN A 8 -35.83 4.20 43.52
N ASN A 9 -35.17 3.16 44.07
CA ASN A 9 -34.48 2.16 43.26
C ASN A 9 -35.42 1.32 42.38
N LYS A 10 -36.64 1.06 42.84
CA LYS A 10 -37.62 0.28 42.05
C LYS A 10 -38.15 1.08 40.85
N SER A 11 -38.42 2.37 41.04
CA SER A 11 -38.91 3.25 39.96
C SER A 11 -37.84 3.49 38.87
N SER A 12 -36.56 3.55 39.24
CA SER A 12 -35.47 3.75 38.28
C SER A 12 -35.28 2.54 37.35
N ASN A 13 -35.35 1.31 37.91
CA ASN A 13 -35.23 0.08 37.14
C ASN A 13 -36.40 -0.15 36.16
N GLU A 14 -37.63 0.20 36.54
CA GLU A 14 -38.80 0.09 35.65
C GLU A 14 -38.72 1.06 34.46
N MET A 15 -38.15 2.25 34.67
CA MET A 15 -37.99 3.25 33.61
C MET A 15 -36.89 2.85 32.61
N SER A 16 -35.76 2.32 33.10
CA SER A 16 -34.67 1.79 32.25
C SER A 16 -35.14 0.64 31.36
N ASN A 17 -35.92 -0.30 31.92
CA ASN A 17 -36.45 -1.43 31.16
C ASN A 17 -37.43 -1.01 30.05
N ARG A 18 -38.24 0.03 30.28
CA ARG A 18 -39.16 0.56 29.25
C ARG A 18 -38.39 1.18 28.09
N VAL A 19 -37.37 2.01 28.38
CA VAL A 19 -36.54 2.65 27.35
C VAL A 19 -35.78 1.61 26.51
N SER A 20 -35.21 0.59 27.15
CA SER A 20 -34.56 -0.53 26.46
C SER A 20 -35.51 -1.27 25.51
N ASN A 21 -36.76 -1.51 25.93
CA ASN A 21 -37.74 -2.19 25.09
C ASN A 21 -38.16 -1.36 23.88
N TYR A 22 -38.38 -0.05 24.04
CA TYR A 22 -38.69 0.83 22.89
C TYR A 22 -37.57 0.86 21.87
N TRP A 23 -36.31 0.88 22.33
CA TRP A 23 -35.14 0.85 21.45
C TRP A 23 -35.08 -0.44 20.62
N LYS A 24 -35.39 -1.59 21.20
CA LYS A 24 -35.43 -2.87 20.48
C LYS A 24 -36.51 -2.91 19.41
N TYR A 25 -37.73 -2.46 19.75
CA TYR A 25 -38.82 -2.41 18.78
C TYR A 25 -38.46 -1.46 17.63
N PHE A 26 -37.84 -0.33 17.93
CA PHE A 26 -37.34 0.59 16.91
C PHE A 26 -36.31 -0.08 15.98
N LEU A 27 -35.32 -0.78 16.51
CA LEU A 27 -34.32 -1.49 15.71
C LEU A 27 -34.94 -2.62 14.87
N LEU A 28 -35.88 -3.39 15.42
CA LEU A 28 -36.59 -4.45 14.69
C LEU A 28 -37.43 -3.90 13.54
N ILE A 29 -38.11 -2.78 13.76
CA ILE A 29 -38.89 -2.10 12.70
C ILE A 29 -37.93 -1.60 11.60
N LEU A 30 -36.81 -0.97 11.99
CA LEU A 30 -35.81 -0.46 11.05
C LEU A 30 -35.20 -1.60 10.21
N SER A 31 -34.88 -2.71 10.85
CA SER A 31 -34.42 -3.92 10.17
C SER A 31 -35.45 -4.45 9.16
N GLY A 32 -36.72 -4.57 9.57
CA GLY A 32 -37.79 -5.03 8.68
C GLY A 32 -37.94 -4.15 7.44
N ILE A 33 -37.85 -2.83 7.60
CA ILE A 33 -37.88 -1.88 6.49
C ILE A 33 -36.68 -2.08 5.56
N ALA A 34 -35.47 -2.20 6.12
CA ALA A 34 -34.25 -2.41 5.34
C ALA A 34 -34.29 -3.73 4.54
N LEU A 35 -34.80 -4.82 5.13
CA LEU A 35 -34.97 -6.11 4.46
C LEU A 35 -35.99 -6.04 3.31
N VAL A 36 -37.17 -5.46 3.55
CA VAL A 36 -38.21 -5.33 2.53
C VAL A 36 -37.72 -4.43 1.39
N ALA A 37 -37.06 -3.32 1.70
CA ALA A 37 -36.46 -2.44 0.71
C ALA A 37 -35.36 -3.17 -0.09
N GLY A 38 -34.46 -3.90 0.59
CA GLY A 38 -33.40 -4.67 -0.06
C GLY A 38 -33.95 -5.71 -1.03
N ILE A 39 -34.95 -6.49 -0.62
CA ILE A 39 -35.64 -7.46 -1.49
C ILE A 39 -36.31 -6.74 -2.68
N GLY A 40 -36.95 -5.59 -2.44
CA GLY A 40 -37.53 -4.77 -3.51
C GLY A 40 -36.50 -4.32 -4.54
N TYR A 41 -35.35 -3.79 -4.10
CA TYR A 41 -34.25 -3.39 -4.98
C TYR A 41 -33.66 -4.57 -5.76
N LEU A 42 -33.56 -5.75 -5.14
CA LEU A 42 -33.14 -6.99 -5.82
C LEU A 42 -34.12 -7.38 -6.94
N LEU A 43 -35.42 -7.31 -6.69
CA LEU A 43 -36.46 -7.61 -7.69
C LEU A 43 -36.48 -6.60 -8.85
N CYS A 44 -36.04 -5.36 -8.62
CA CYS A 44 -35.92 -4.33 -9.65
C CYS A 44 -34.57 -4.35 -10.41
N GLY A 45 -33.69 -5.31 -10.15
CA GLY A 45 -32.41 -5.46 -10.86
C GLY A 45 -31.24 -4.61 -10.33
N PHE A 46 -31.43 -3.89 -9.22
CA PHE A 46 -30.38 -3.12 -8.56
C PHE A 46 -29.64 -3.98 -7.53
N THR A 47 -28.85 -4.94 -8.03
CA THR A 47 -28.23 -5.99 -7.21
C THR A 47 -27.34 -5.48 -6.08
N ALA A 48 -26.47 -4.51 -6.35
CA ALA A 48 -25.52 -3.97 -5.36
C ALA A 48 -26.20 -3.26 -4.18
N ASN A 49 -27.22 -2.43 -4.46
CA ASN A 49 -27.95 -1.71 -3.43
C ASN A 49 -28.89 -2.65 -2.67
N GLY A 50 -29.51 -3.60 -3.37
CA GLY A 50 -30.42 -4.57 -2.79
C GLY A 50 -29.72 -5.54 -1.81
N THR A 51 -28.54 -6.05 -2.16
CA THR A 51 -27.76 -6.90 -1.24
C THR A 51 -27.27 -6.12 -0.03
N ALA A 52 -26.77 -4.89 -0.21
CA ALA A 52 -26.30 -4.05 0.90
C ALA A 52 -27.42 -3.78 1.93
N LEU A 53 -28.63 -3.42 1.46
CA LEU A 53 -29.79 -3.18 2.32
C LEU A 53 -30.29 -4.45 3.01
N ALA A 54 -30.31 -5.59 2.32
CA ALA A 54 -30.73 -6.86 2.89
C ALA A 54 -29.76 -7.34 3.99
N VAL A 55 -28.44 -7.23 3.76
CA VAL A 55 -27.40 -7.56 4.74
C VAL A 55 -27.47 -6.63 5.94
N LEU A 56 -27.65 -5.33 5.71
CA LEU A 56 -27.81 -4.35 6.79
C LEU A 56 -29.04 -4.65 7.66
N GLY A 57 -30.18 -5.00 7.04
CA GLY A 57 -31.37 -5.42 7.77
C GLY A 57 -31.12 -6.69 8.60
N MET A 58 -30.49 -7.72 8.04
CA MET A 58 -30.12 -8.91 8.82
C MET A 58 -29.20 -8.60 10.00
N ALA A 59 -28.17 -7.77 9.80
CA ALA A 59 -27.25 -7.36 10.86
C ALA A 59 -27.98 -6.61 12.00
N ILE A 60 -28.88 -5.68 11.66
CA ILE A 60 -29.69 -4.95 12.66
C ILE A 60 -30.63 -5.91 13.40
N SER A 61 -31.25 -6.88 12.72
CA SER A 61 -32.07 -7.93 13.36
C SER A 61 -31.28 -8.71 14.40
N VAL A 62 -30.06 -9.14 14.08
CA VAL A 62 -29.21 -9.89 15.02
C VAL A 62 -28.86 -9.04 16.23
N LEU A 63 -28.52 -7.77 16.01
CA LEU A 63 -28.21 -6.81 17.09
C LEU A 63 -29.42 -6.40 17.93
N ALA A 64 -30.64 -6.59 17.42
CA ALA A 64 -31.88 -6.31 18.15
C ALA A 64 -32.34 -7.48 19.05
N ILE A 65 -31.74 -8.67 18.94
CA ILE A 65 -32.09 -9.89 19.71
C ILE A 65 -31.00 -10.30 20.75
N PRO A 66 -30.28 -9.40 21.46
CA PRO A 66 -29.25 -9.84 22.41
C PRO A 66 -29.85 -10.49 23.66
N GLU A 67 -31.04 -10.05 24.12
CA GLU A 67 -31.58 -10.49 25.42
C GLU A 67 -32.24 -11.87 25.43
N ARG A 68 -32.56 -12.47 24.28
CA ARG A 68 -33.05 -13.87 24.24
C ARG A 68 -31.95 -14.89 24.54
N PHE A 69 -30.69 -14.45 24.58
CA PHE A 69 -29.56 -15.29 24.97
C PHE A 69 -29.30 -15.26 26.49
N ASP A 70 -29.75 -14.22 27.20
CA ASP A 70 -29.56 -14.11 28.66
C ASP A 70 -30.62 -14.88 29.47
N SER A 71 -31.78 -15.22 28.87
CA SER A 71 -32.86 -15.92 29.57
C SER A 71 -32.85 -17.44 29.44
N PHE A 72 -31.92 -18.04 28.68
CA PHE A 72 -31.75 -19.50 28.59
C PHE A 72 -30.82 -20.01 29.70
N LYS A 73 -31.22 -19.79 30.97
CA LYS A 73 -30.54 -20.32 32.18
C LYS A 73 -30.75 -21.83 32.39
N ALA A 74 -30.76 -22.63 31.32
CA ALA A 74 -30.94 -24.08 31.39
C ALA A 74 -29.64 -24.80 30.97
N LEU A 75 -28.90 -25.26 31.99
CA LEU A 75 -27.97 -26.41 31.97
C LEU A 75 -26.97 -26.49 30.80
N GLY A 76 -25.74 -26.00 31.01
CA GLY A 76 -24.58 -26.32 30.15
C GLY A 76 -24.51 -25.65 28.78
N PHE A 77 -25.60 -25.01 28.33
CA PHE A 77 -25.64 -24.25 27.09
C PHE A 77 -24.85 -22.95 27.13
N GLU A 78 -24.68 -22.30 28.29
CA GLU A 78 -23.94 -21.03 28.41
C GLU A 78 -22.46 -21.16 28.01
N ALA A 79 -21.81 -22.26 28.42
CA ALA A 79 -20.44 -22.55 28.01
C ALA A 79 -20.37 -22.81 26.49
N LYS A 80 -21.31 -23.60 25.96
CA LYS A 80 -21.38 -23.95 24.53
C LYS A 80 -21.77 -22.76 23.65
N LEU A 81 -22.60 -21.85 24.14
CA LEU A 81 -23.00 -20.62 23.45
C LEU A 81 -21.89 -19.56 23.51
N ARG A 82 -21.12 -19.52 24.61
CA ARG A 82 -19.92 -18.68 24.70
C ARG A 82 -18.81 -19.20 23.79
N GLU A 83 -18.64 -20.51 23.71
CA GLU A 83 -17.74 -21.18 22.77
C GLU A 83 -18.16 -20.91 21.32
N VAL A 84 -19.43 -21.15 20.97
CA VAL A 84 -19.98 -20.83 19.62
C VAL A 84 -19.89 -19.34 19.31
N LYS A 85 -20.09 -18.45 20.28
CA LYS A 85 -19.95 -17.00 20.08
C LYS A 85 -18.50 -16.61 19.85
N ASN A 86 -17.56 -17.20 20.58
CA ASN A 86 -16.14 -16.96 20.39
C ASN A 86 -15.69 -17.52 19.03
N ASP A 87 -16.09 -18.75 18.68
CA ASP A 87 -15.81 -19.36 17.40
C ASP A 87 -16.38 -18.54 16.23
N LEU A 88 -17.62 -18.05 16.36
CA LEU A 88 -18.23 -17.19 15.35
C LEU A 88 -17.54 -15.83 15.27
N HIS A 89 -17.11 -15.27 16.40
CA HIS A 89 -16.36 -14.02 16.43
C HIS A 89 -15.00 -14.18 15.76
N ASP A 90 -14.30 -15.28 16.03
CA ASP A 90 -12.99 -15.58 15.45
C ASP A 90 -13.11 -15.88 13.95
N GLN A 91 -14.13 -16.63 13.53
CA GLN A 91 -14.44 -16.85 12.11
C GLN A 91 -14.78 -15.54 11.39
N LEU A 92 -15.65 -14.71 11.97
CA LEU A 92 -16.04 -13.44 11.37
C LEU A 92 -14.85 -12.47 11.30
N LYS A 93 -13.99 -12.47 12.32
CA LYS A 93 -12.74 -11.70 12.33
C LYS A 93 -11.78 -12.19 11.25
N ALA A 94 -11.63 -13.50 11.08
CA ALA A 94 -10.78 -14.08 10.05
C ALA A 94 -11.28 -13.70 8.64
N GLU A 95 -12.58 -13.85 8.37
CA GLU A 95 -13.21 -13.46 7.10
C GLU A 95 -13.09 -11.96 6.83
N PHE A 96 -13.25 -11.13 7.87
CA PHE A 96 -13.08 -9.69 7.76
C PHE A 96 -11.63 -9.28 7.46
N LEU A 97 -10.64 -9.93 8.09
CA LEU A 97 -9.23 -9.70 7.80
C LEU A 97 -8.86 -10.17 6.39
N GLU A 98 -9.37 -11.32 5.94
CA GLU A 98 -9.15 -11.83 4.59
C GLU A 98 -9.73 -10.88 3.54
N SER A 99 -10.98 -10.45 3.71
CA SER A 99 -11.62 -9.45 2.86
C SER A 99 -10.82 -8.14 2.84
N SER A 100 -10.37 -7.68 4.01
CA SER A 100 -9.54 -6.48 4.12
C SER A 100 -8.20 -6.62 3.41
N ARG A 101 -7.59 -7.82 3.43
CA ARG A 101 -6.35 -8.14 2.71
C ARG A 101 -6.53 -8.03 1.19
N ILE A 102 -7.64 -8.57 0.67
CA ILE A 102 -7.98 -8.48 -0.77
C ILE A 102 -8.15 -7.02 -1.19
N HIS A 103 -8.91 -6.24 -0.42
CA HIS A 103 -9.12 -4.82 -0.70
C HIS A 103 -7.83 -4.02 -0.59
N ALA A 104 -6.99 -4.29 0.43
CA ALA A 104 -5.69 -3.66 0.59
C ALA A 104 -4.79 -3.89 -0.63
N ASN A 105 -4.67 -5.14 -1.08
CA ASN A 105 -3.87 -5.49 -2.25
C ASN A 105 -4.36 -4.74 -3.49
N PHE A 106 -5.68 -4.70 -3.71
CA PHE A 106 -6.26 -3.91 -4.80
C PHE A 106 -5.92 -2.42 -4.68
N LEU A 107 -6.06 -1.82 -3.49
CA LEU A 107 -5.77 -0.40 -3.28
C LEU A 107 -4.28 -0.07 -3.49
N PHE A 108 -3.36 -0.91 -3.01
CA PHE A 108 -1.92 -0.74 -3.26
C PHE A 108 -1.55 -0.93 -4.72
N GLN A 109 -2.23 -1.82 -5.45
CA GLN A 109 -2.08 -1.94 -6.91
C GLN A 109 -2.60 -0.69 -7.64
N GLN A 110 -3.73 -0.12 -7.21
CA GLN A 110 -4.20 1.14 -7.82
C GLN A 110 -3.25 2.30 -7.51
N LEU A 111 -2.75 2.40 -6.27
CA LEU A 111 -1.77 3.41 -5.89
C LEU A 111 -0.45 3.30 -6.64
N SER A 112 0.02 2.06 -6.89
CA SER A 112 1.25 1.82 -7.64
C SER A 112 1.16 2.33 -9.09
N LEU A 113 -0.05 2.39 -9.64
CA LEU A 113 -0.35 2.92 -10.98
C LEU A 113 -0.64 4.42 -10.97
N LEU A 114 -1.29 4.94 -9.91
CA LEU A 114 -1.71 6.34 -9.82
C LEU A 114 -0.53 7.31 -9.69
N GLY A 115 0.51 6.97 -8.91
CA GLY A 115 1.69 7.82 -8.74
C GLY A 115 2.52 8.06 -10.01
N ARG A 116 2.24 7.30 -11.09
CA ARG A 116 2.86 7.43 -12.41
C ARG A 116 2.01 8.16 -13.44
N ARG A 117 0.74 8.42 -13.12
CA ARG A 117 -0.12 9.29 -13.93
C ARG A 117 0.13 10.71 -13.44
N GLU A 118 0.49 11.62 -14.34
CA GLU A 118 0.79 13.04 -14.07
C GLU A 118 -0.30 13.80 -13.27
N THR A 119 -1.48 13.19 -13.14
CA THR A 119 -2.66 13.75 -12.48
C THR A 119 -2.58 13.85 -10.96
N GLU A 120 -1.71 13.10 -10.26
CA GLU A 120 -1.66 13.15 -8.78
C GLU A 120 -0.23 13.36 -8.24
N PRO A 121 0.01 14.40 -7.40
CA PRO A 121 1.31 14.60 -6.77
C PRO A 121 1.71 13.42 -5.88
N ARG A 122 2.96 12.97 -6.00
CA ARG A 122 3.50 11.79 -5.27
C ARG A 122 3.32 11.86 -3.75
N VAL A 123 3.38 13.07 -3.17
CA VAL A 123 3.13 13.31 -1.75
C VAL A 123 1.73 12.83 -1.35
N GLN A 124 0.71 13.06 -2.19
CA GLN A 124 -0.67 12.62 -1.93
C GLN A 124 -0.80 11.10 -2.04
N SER A 125 -0.13 10.49 -3.02
CA SER A 125 -0.09 9.02 -3.15
C SER A 125 0.55 8.36 -1.91
N LEU A 126 1.59 8.99 -1.36
CA LEU A 126 2.27 8.52 -0.15
C LEU A 126 1.38 8.66 1.10
N GLU A 127 0.65 9.76 1.25
CA GLU A 127 -0.33 9.89 2.33
C GLU A 127 -1.43 8.83 2.25
N LYS A 128 -1.94 8.54 1.05
CA LYS A 128 -2.95 7.50 0.85
C LYS A 128 -2.40 6.12 1.25
N ALA A 129 -1.18 5.79 0.83
CA ALA A 129 -0.51 4.55 1.24
C ALA A 129 -0.40 4.44 2.76
N LYS A 130 -0.01 5.53 3.44
CA LYS A 130 0.07 5.60 4.91
C LYS A 130 -1.28 5.40 5.59
N ARG A 131 -2.35 6.01 5.08
CA ARG A 131 -3.70 5.83 5.62
C ARG A 131 -4.17 4.39 5.51
N ILE A 132 -3.92 3.74 4.38
CA ILE A 132 -4.23 2.32 4.18
C ILE A 132 -3.44 1.47 5.18
N PHE A 133 -2.13 1.70 5.30
CA PHE A 133 -1.28 0.95 6.21
C PHE A 133 -1.74 1.06 7.67
N ASN A 134 -1.99 2.28 8.15
CA ASN A 134 -2.48 2.52 9.51
C ASN A 134 -3.83 1.82 9.73
N HIS A 135 -4.76 1.93 8.77
CA HIS A 135 -6.06 1.29 8.89
C HIS A 135 -5.97 -0.23 8.98
N LEU A 136 -5.08 -0.85 8.19
CA LEU A 136 -4.86 -2.30 8.22
C LEU A 136 -4.18 -2.76 9.52
N SER A 137 -3.26 -1.95 10.05
CA SER A 137 -2.67 -2.19 11.36
C SER A 137 -3.72 -2.08 12.48
N ASP A 138 -4.62 -1.09 12.42
CA ASP A 138 -5.66 -0.85 13.43
C ASP A 138 -6.68 -2.00 13.51
N ILE A 139 -6.97 -2.67 12.38
CA ILE A 139 -7.83 -3.86 12.35
C ILE A 139 -7.11 -5.14 12.80
N GLY A 140 -5.82 -5.06 13.11
CA GLY A 140 -5.03 -6.15 13.67
C GLY A 140 -4.31 -7.04 12.65
N MET A 141 -4.06 -6.54 11.44
CA MET A 141 -3.20 -7.22 10.46
C MET A 141 -1.75 -7.25 10.95
N SER A 142 -1.08 -8.38 10.77
CA SER A 142 0.32 -8.55 11.21
C SER A 142 1.27 -7.73 10.33
N ALA A 143 2.47 -7.45 10.84
CA ALA A 143 3.50 -6.74 10.07
C ALA A 143 3.93 -7.49 8.80
N GLU A 144 3.89 -8.82 8.82
CA GLU A 144 4.25 -9.68 7.68
C GLU A 144 3.18 -9.60 6.59
N GLU A 145 1.90 -9.66 6.99
CA GLU A 145 0.77 -9.52 6.07
C GLU A 145 0.72 -8.13 5.44
N LEU A 146 1.00 -7.09 6.25
CA LEU A 146 1.10 -5.71 5.78
C LEU A 146 2.21 -5.53 4.73
N GLU A 147 3.38 -6.15 4.94
CA GLU A 147 4.49 -6.15 3.98
C GLU A 147 4.13 -6.88 2.69
N GLU A 148 3.37 -7.97 2.78
CA GLU A 148 2.92 -8.72 1.62
C GLU A 148 1.92 -7.93 0.76
N VAL A 149 0.91 -7.30 1.36
CA VAL A 149 -0.12 -6.56 0.60
C VAL A 149 0.40 -5.26 0.00
N SER A 150 1.41 -4.62 0.61
CA SER A 150 1.98 -3.37 0.13
C SER A 150 3.08 -3.59 -0.92
N LYS A 151 3.55 -4.83 -1.11
CA LYS A 151 4.63 -5.20 -2.03
C LYS A 151 4.48 -4.60 -3.45
N PRO A 152 3.28 -4.56 -4.08
CA PRO A 152 3.12 -3.94 -5.39
C PRO A 152 3.46 -2.44 -5.40
N TRP A 153 3.10 -1.73 -4.33
CA TRP A 153 3.39 -0.31 -4.17
C TRP A 153 4.89 -0.08 -3.91
N HIS A 154 5.51 -0.87 -3.02
CA HIS A 154 6.96 -0.82 -2.78
C HIS A 154 7.77 -1.02 -4.06
N ARG A 155 7.37 -2.00 -4.88
CA ARG A 155 8.02 -2.27 -6.16
C ARG A 155 7.94 -1.06 -7.09
N SER A 156 6.80 -0.38 -7.14
CA SER A 156 6.64 0.82 -7.98
C SER A 156 7.51 1.96 -7.50
N VAL A 157 7.48 2.26 -6.19
CA VAL A 157 8.34 3.29 -5.56
C VAL A 157 9.81 3.01 -5.83
N PHE A 158 10.23 1.77 -5.67
CA PHE A 158 11.61 1.36 -5.91
C PHE A 158 12.04 1.56 -7.37
N ILE A 159 11.20 1.17 -8.33
CA ILE A 159 11.46 1.43 -9.76
C ILE A 159 11.55 2.94 -10.02
N ASP A 160 10.67 3.73 -9.41
CA ASP A 160 10.66 5.18 -9.60
C ASP A 160 11.93 5.82 -9.03
N LEU A 161 12.47 5.30 -7.92
CA LEU A 161 13.75 5.72 -7.33
C LEU A 161 14.97 5.27 -8.16
N ILE A 162 14.88 4.20 -8.94
CA ILE A 162 15.99 3.75 -9.80
C ILE A 162 15.93 4.37 -11.19
N SER A 163 14.75 4.85 -11.62
CA SER A 163 14.54 5.37 -12.97
C SER A 163 15.55 6.45 -13.40
N PRO A 164 15.98 7.41 -12.56
CA PRO A 164 17.02 8.37 -12.96
C PRO A 164 18.36 7.71 -13.31
N ALA A 165 18.79 6.73 -12.51
CA ALA A 165 20.01 5.96 -12.77
C ALA A 165 19.90 5.14 -14.07
N ASP A 166 18.75 4.47 -14.26
CA ASP A 166 18.46 3.71 -15.48
C ASP A 166 18.50 4.61 -16.74
N LYS A 167 17.87 5.78 -16.68
CA LYS A 167 17.90 6.79 -17.75
C LYS A 167 19.31 7.26 -18.05
N ALA A 168 20.12 7.55 -17.04
CA ALA A 168 21.50 7.98 -17.21
C ALA A 168 22.36 6.91 -17.91
N ILE A 169 22.20 5.64 -17.52
CA ILE A 169 22.89 4.51 -18.16
C ILE A 169 22.46 4.37 -19.62
N HIS A 170 21.16 4.44 -19.90
CA HIS A 170 20.63 4.38 -21.27
C HIS A 170 21.10 5.55 -22.14
N ALA A 171 21.16 6.77 -21.60
CA ALA A 171 21.72 7.93 -22.29
C ALA A 171 23.20 7.71 -22.63
N CYS A 172 23.98 7.14 -21.72
CA CYS A 172 25.39 6.79 -21.96
C CYS A 172 25.56 5.79 -23.08
N LEU A 173 24.76 4.71 -23.07
CA LEU A 173 24.79 3.72 -24.13
C LEU A 173 24.41 4.31 -25.49
N SER A 174 23.44 5.21 -25.53
CA SER A 174 23.02 5.89 -26.76
C SER A 174 24.14 6.75 -27.34
N LEU A 175 24.80 7.55 -26.50
CA LEU A 175 25.91 8.42 -26.92
C LEU A 175 27.14 7.63 -27.35
N LEU A 176 27.50 6.56 -26.62
CA LEU A 176 28.55 5.63 -27.02
C LEU A 176 28.25 5.02 -28.39
N THR A 177 27.01 4.61 -28.63
CA THR A 177 26.58 4.05 -29.91
C THR A 177 26.69 5.08 -31.03
N GLN A 178 26.29 6.33 -30.78
CA GLN A 178 26.41 7.42 -31.76
C GLN A 178 27.88 7.69 -32.11
N HIS A 179 28.74 7.79 -31.11
CA HIS A 179 30.17 8.06 -31.32
C HIS A 179 30.86 6.94 -32.08
N LEU A 180 30.49 5.67 -31.82
CA LEU A 180 30.96 4.53 -32.61
C LEU A 180 30.57 4.62 -34.09
N VAL A 181 29.34 5.04 -34.38
CA VAL A 181 28.86 5.24 -35.76
C VAL A 181 29.62 6.38 -36.45
N GLU A 182 29.92 7.47 -35.74
CA GLU A 182 30.70 8.60 -36.25
C GLU A 182 32.15 8.21 -36.53
N LEU A 183 32.79 7.48 -35.61
CA LEU A 183 34.16 6.95 -35.80
C LEU A 183 34.23 6.02 -37.02
N GLN A 184 33.27 5.09 -37.17
CA GLN A 184 33.18 4.22 -38.35
C GLN A 184 33.03 5.02 -39.66
N ARG A 185 32.25 6.11 -39.66
CA ARG A 185 32.07 6.97 -40.83
C ARG A 185 33.30 7.80 -41.16
N SER A 186 34.06 8.21 -40.15
CA SER A 186 35.25 9.05 -40.32
C SER A 186 36.50 8.28 -40.80
N GLY A 187 36.47 6.94 -40.78
CA GLY A 187 37.63 6.11 -41.09
C GLY A 187 38.77 6.24 -40.06
N ALA A 188 38.45 6.72 -38.86
CA ALA A 188 39.40 6.91 -37.76
C ALA A 188 39.94 5.57 -37.22
N ASP A 189 41.04 5.67 -36.47
CA ASP A 189 41.81 4.54 -35.96
C ASP A 189 40.92 3.50 -35.23
N ASN A 190 40.95 2.26 -35.74
CA ASN A 190 40.14 1.15 -35.24
C ASN A 190 40.40 0.86 -33.75
N SER A 191 41.55 1.25 -33.21
CA SER A 191 41.90 1.00 -31.80
C SER A 191 40.96 1.69 -30.80
N GLU A 192 40.53 2.92 -31.09
CA GLU A 192 39.62 3.68 -30.20
C GLU A 192 38.18 3.16 -30.30
N ALA A 193 37.73 2.86 -31.52
CA ALA A 193 36.42 2.26 -31.75
C ALA A 193 36.29 0.88 -31.08
N ILE A 194 37.35 0.06 -31.06
CA ILE A 194 37.36 -1.24 -30.37
C ILE A 194 37.18 -1.06 -28.86
N LYS A 195 37.93 -0.14 -28.23
CA LYS A 195 37.85 0.12 -26.78
C LYS A 195 36.45 0.59 -26.36
N LEU A 196 35.85 1.51 -27.13
CA LEU A 196 34.49 2.00 -26.84
C LEU A 196 33.43 0.93 -27.05
N THR A 197 33.62 0.05 -28.05
CA THR A 197 32.72 -1.09 -28.29
C THR A 197 32.78 -2.09 -27.14
N GLU A 198 33.99 -2.41 -26.64
CA GLU A 198 34.19 -3.29 -25.48
C GLU A 198 33.51 -2.71 -24.23
N GLN A 199 33.62 -1.40 -23.99
CA GLN A 199 32.96 -0.72 -22.89
C GLN A 199 31.43 -0.76 -22.99
N ALA A 200 30.88 -0.48 -24.19
CA ALA A 200 29.43 -0.54 -24.41
C ALA A 200 28.88 -1.96 -24.23
N ILE A 201 29.61 -2.99 -24.69
CA ILE A 201 29.26 -4.40 -24.49
C ILE A 201 29.30 -4.76 -23.01
N ALA A 202 30.32 -4.32 -22.27
CA ALA A 202 30.45 -4.59 -20.84
C ALA A 202 29.29 -3.95 -20.04
N ILE A 203 28.96 -2.68 -20.31
CA ILE A 203 27.84 -1.97 -19.67
C ILE A 203 26.52 -2.68 -19.99
N ARG A 204 26.27 -2.99 -21.27
CA ARG A 204 25.04 -3.68 -21.70
C ARG A 204 24.92 -5.08 -21.12
N GLY A 205 26.02 -5.83 -21.05
CA GLY A 205 26.09 -7.15 -20.44
C GLY A 205 25.70 -7.10 -18.96
N LYS A 206 26.26 -6.15 -18.20
CA LYS A 206 25.89 -5.91 -16.81
C LYS A 206 24.42 -5.53 -16.66
N MET A 207 23.90 -4.66 -17.53
CA MET A 207 22.49 -4.25 -17.51
C MET A 207 21.52 -5.42 -17.78
N LEU A 208 21.85 -6.29 -18.75
CA LEU A 208 21.05 -7.47 -19.05
C LEU A 208 21.03 -8.49 -17.91
N SER A 209 22.11 -8.61 -17.14
CA SER A 209 22.11 -9.46 -15.94
C SER A 209 21.21 -8.95 -14.81
N MET A 210 20.70 -7.71 -14.88
CA MET A 210 19.87 -7.11 -13.83
C MET A 210 18.40 -7.56 -13.84
N PHE A 211 17.90 -8.13 -14.94
CA PHE A 211 16.46 -8.36 -15.12
C PHE A 211 15.87 -9.52 -14.27
N ASN A 212 16.70 -10.25 -13.52
CA ASN A 212 16.28 -11.43 -12.77
C ASN A 212 16.92 -11.56 -11.38
N VAL A 213 17.44 -10.47 -10.82
CA VAL A 213 18.14 -10.46 -9.53
C VAL A 213 17.29 -9.80 -8.45
N GLU A 214 17.56 -10.15 -7.20
CA GLU A 214 16.96 -9.48 -6.06
C GLU A 214 17.29 -7.98 -6.07
N PRO A 215 16.42 -7.11 -5.53
CA PRO A 215 16.61 -5.66 -5.55
C PRO A 215 17.96 -5.16 -4.99
N GLU A 216 18.54 -5.86 -4.01
CA GLU A 216 19.88 -5.54 -3.47
C GLU A 216 20.98 -5.74 -4.50
N ASP A 217 20.95 -6.89 -5.17
CA ASP A 217 21.91 -7.22 -6.22
C ASP A 217 21.73 -6.29 -7.42
N TRP A 218 20.50 -5.89 -7.71
CA TRP A 218 20.22 -4.91 -8.76
C TRP A 218 20.82 -3.53 -8.42
N LEU A 219 20.62 -3.03 -7.20
CA LEU A 219 21.20 -1.76 -6.75
C LEU A 219 22.73 -1.76 -6.81
N LYS A 220 23.35 -2.86 -6.36
CA LYS A 220 24.80 -3.03 -6.44
C LYS A 220 25.27 -3.04 -7.89
N SER A 221 24.57 -3.77 -8.77
CA SER A 221 24.91 -3.86 -10.19
C SER A 221 24.78 -2.51 -10.89
N MET A 222 23.73 -1.74 -10.58
CA MET A 222 23.56 -0.35 -11.04
C MET A 222 24.71 0.55 -10.58
N GLN A 223 25.13 0.44 -9.32
CA GLN A 223 26.26 1.20 -8.78
C GLN A 223 27.56 0.88 -9.51
N GLU A 224 27.82 -0.40 -9.76
CA GLU A 224 29.01 -0.83 -10.52
C GLU A 224 29.00 -0.32 -11.96
N VAL A 225 27.83 -0.27 -12.61
CA VAL A 225 27.69 0.27 -13.97
C VAL A 225 27.94 1.77 -13.97
N LEU A 226 27.37 2.51 -13.02
CA LEU A 226 27.62 3.94 -12.88
C LEU A 226 29.11 4.23 -12.64
N LEU A 227 29.77 3.49 -11.75
CA LEU A 227 31.22 3.62 -11.53
C LEU A 227 32.04 3.30 -12.79
N ALA A 228 31.64 2.28 -13.56
CA ALA A 228 32.30 1.94 -14.82
C ALA A 228 32.17 3.05 -15.87
N ILE A 229 30.99 3.66 -15.98
CA ILE A 229 30.75 4.81 -16.87
C ILE A 229 31.55 6.03 -16.42
N ARG A 230 31.62 6.31 -15.11
CA ARG A 230 32.41 7.42 -14.55
C ARG A 230 33.90 7.27 -14.84
N GLY A 231 34.40 6.04 -14.83
CA GLY A 231 35.78 5.72 -15.20
C GLY A 231 36.05 5.69 -16.71
N ALA A 232 35.02 5.73 -17.55
CA ALA A 232 35.17 5.83 -18.99
C ALA A 232 35.55 7.28 -19.36
N ASN A 233 36.57 7.44 -20.18
CA ASN A 233 36.97 8.73 -20.74
C ASN A 233 36.05 9.05 -21.92
N LEU A 234 34.96 9.78 -21.66
CA LEU A 234 33.93 10.13 -22.64
C LEU A 234 34.21 11.47 -23.33
N GLY A 235 35.38 12.09 -23.10
CA GLY A 235 35.78 13.34 -23.75
C GLY A 235 34.82 14.50 -23.46
N GLU A 236 34.40 15.23 -24.49
CA GLU A 236 33.49 16.39 -24.35
C GLU A 236 32.09 16.00 -23.86
N ALA A 237 31.66 14.76 -24.07
CA ALA A 237 30.36 14.28 -23.57
C ALA A 237 30.34 14.15 -22.03
N GLN A 238 31.50 14.12 -21.37
CA GLN A 238 31.63 13.94 -19.93
C GLN A 238 30.95 15.07 -19.12
N SER A 239 30.93 16.30 -19.63
CA SER A 239 30.35 17.45 -18.91
C SER A 239 28.83 17.34 -18.78
N HIS A 240 28.14 16.98 -19.87
CA HIS A 240 26.71 16.66 -19.87
C HIS A 240 26.39 15.42 -19.02
N PHE A 241 27.33 14.48 -18.92
CA PHE A 241 27.15 13.30 -18.08
C PHE A 241 27.21 13.60 -16.58
N ASN A 242 28.10 14.51 -16.15
CA ASN A 242 28.33 14.75 -14.73
C ASN A 242 27.08 15.22 -13.98
N ASP A 243 26.25 16.07 -14.60
CA ASP A 243 25.02 16.58 -13.97
C ASP A 243 23.96 15.46 -13.82
N SER A 244 23.71 14.69 -14.89
CA SER A 244 22.81 13.53 -14.83
C SER A 244 23.35 12.41 -13.94
N PHE A 245 24.68 12.33 -13.76
CA PHE A 245 25.32 11.38 -12.86
C PHE A 245 25.11 11.71 -11.40
N GLY A 246 25.20 12.99 -11.03
CA GLY A 246 24.94 13.42 -9.65
C GLY A 246 23.52 13.07 -9.22
N GLU A 247 22.56 13.25 -10.12
CA GLU A 247 21.17 12.84 -9.87
C GLU A 247 21.03 11.31 -9.79
N ALA A 248 21.67 10.56 -10.70
CA ALA A 248 21.67 9.10 -10.69
C ALA A 248 22.29 8.50 -9.41
N GLU A 249 23.45 8.99 -8.96
CA GLU A 249 24.12 8.53 -7.73
C GLU A 249 23.26 8.83 -6.49
N SER A 250 22.67 10.03 -6.43
CA SER A 250 21.77 10.43 -5.34
C SER A 250 20.54 9.52 -5.30
N SER A 251 19.92 9.31 -6.46
CA SER A 251 18.74 8.43 -6.60
C SER A 251 19.03 7.00 -6.19
N LEU A 252 20.21 6.48 -6.54
CA LEU A 252 20.65 5.14 -6.15
C LEU A 252 20.89 5.03 -4.64
N GLY A 253 21.49 6.05 -4.03
CA GLY A 253 21.66 6.16 -2.58
C GLY A 253 20.31 6.10 -1.86
N TYR A 254 19.31 6.84 -2.35
CA TYR A 254 17.95 6.80 -1.80
C TYR A 254 17.29 5.43 -1.95
N ALA A 255 17.45 4.78 -3.11
CA ALA A 255 16.91 3.43 -3.31
C ALA A 255 17.58 2.40 -2.39
N GLN A 256 18.89 2.53 -2.13
CA GLN A 256 19.62 1.70 -1.16
C GLN A 256 19.12 1.92 0.27
N ASP A 257 18.93 3.17 0.68
CA ASP A 257 18.44 3.50 2.02
C ASP A 257 16.99 3.03 2.22
N TYR A 258 16.15 3.22 1.20
CA TYR A 258 14.77 2.74 1.17
C TYR A 258 14.70 1.22 1.34
N TRP A 259 15.57 0.50 0.63
CA TRP A 259 15.60 -0.95 0.66
C TRP A 259 16.17 -1.50 1.98
N LYS A 260 17.30 -0.97 2.46
CA LYS A 260 17.93 -1.37 3.73
C LYS A 260 17.03 -1.13 4.94
N THR A 261 16.25 -0.06 4.92
CA THR A 261 15.36 0.27 6.04
C THR A 261 14.08 -0.54 6.05
N LYS A 262 13.79 -1.33 5.00
CA LYS A 262 12.51 -2.02 4.76
C LYS A 262 11.35 -1.10 5.14
N ALA A 263 11.17 -0.05 4.34
CA ALA A 263 10.46 1.19 4.60
C ALA A 263 9.16 1.15 5.43
N LEU A 264 8.49 0.02 5.65
CA LEU A 264 7.31 -0.07 6.52
C LEU A 264 7.62 -0.12 8.02
N LYS A 265 8.78 -0.65 8.46
CA LYS A 265 9.04 -0.89 9.89
C LYS A 265 9.50 0.35 10.67
N ASN A 266 9.82 1.44 9.99
CA ASN A 266 10.45 2.60 10.61
C ASN A 266 9.61 3.87 10.44
N GLU A 267 8.77 4.17 11.44
CA GLU A 267 7.93 5.38 11.50
C GLU A 267 8.76 6.69 11.35
N ALA A 268 10.02 6.68 11.80
CA ALA A 268 10.93 7.81 11.64
C ALA A 268 11.30 8.05 10.16
N TYR A 269 11.44 6.98 9.37
CA TYR A 269 11.73 7.05 7.94
C TYR A 269 10.52 7.56 7.15
N TRP A 270 9.30 7.15 7.53
CA TRP A 270 8.07 7.76 7.00
C TRP A 270 7.99 9.25 7.29
N LYS A 271 8.27 9.67 8.53
CA LYS A 271 8.27 11.11 8.88
C LYS A 271 9.32 11.90 8.11
N ALA A 272 10.47 11.31 7.81
CA ALA A 272 11.51 11.89 6.95
C ALA A 272 11.09 11.95 5.47
N LEU A 273 10.37 10.96 4.96
CA LEU A 273 9.84 10.94 3.60
C LEU A 273 8.66 11.91 3.38
N VAL A 274 7.89 12.27 4.42
CA VAL A 274 6.69 13.14 4.31
C VAL A 274 6.96 14.57 4.79
N THR A 275 8.14 14.89 5.30
CA THR A 275 8.43 16.26 5.77
C THR A 275 8.51 17.20 4.56
N PRO A 276 7.67 18.24 4.46
CA PRO A 276 7.65 19.18 3.32
C PRO A 276 8.98 19.90 3.09
N ASP A 277 9.80 19.98 4.13
CA ASP A 277 11.11 20.64 4.16
C ASP A 277 12.26 19.68 3.84
N ASN A 278 11.97 18.41 3.52
CA ASN A 278 13.00 17.52 3.02
C ASN A 278 13.32 17.92 1.58
N GLU A 279 14.38 18.72 1.39
CA GLU A 279 14.90 19.20 0.10
C GLU A 279 14.94 18.09 -0.97
N ILE A 280 15.10 16.84 -0.53
CA ILE A 280 15.14 15.62 -1.33
C ILE A 280 13.87 15.43 -2.18
N TRP A 281 12.67 15.67 -1.65
CA TRP A 281 11.43 15.52 -2.43
C TRP A 281 11.11 16.73 -3.29
N GLN A 282 11.53 17.93 -2.89
CA GLN A 282 11.41 19.09 -3.77
C GLN A 282 12.32 18.97 -4.99
N GLN A 283 13.52 18.39 -4.84
CA GLN A 283 14.38 18.07 -5.98
C GLN A 283 13.75 16.98 -6.86
N PHE A 284 13.21 15.91 -6.27
CA PHE A 284 12.57 14.81 -7.03
C PHE A 284 11.22 15.20 -7.67
N SER A 285 10.47 16.15 -7.10
CA SER A 285 9.23 16.67 -7.69
C SER A 285 9.49 17.68 -8.81
N ASN A 286 10.69 18.27 -8.86
CA ASN A 286 11.08 19.27 -9.85
C ASN A 286 11.91 18.67 -11.01
N SER A 287 12.36 17.41 -10.91
CA SER A 287 13.14 16.71 -11.96
C SER A 287 12.34 15.74 -12.84
N VAL A 288 11.00 15.73 -12.71
CA VAL A 288 10.05 15.05 -13.61
C VAL A 288 9.12 16.09 -14.21
#